data_AF-A0A370KED1-F1
#
_entry.id   AF-A0A370KED1-F1
#
_cell.length_a   1.000
_cell.length_b   1.000
_cell.length_c   1.000
_cell.angle_alpha   90.00
_cell.angle_beta   90.00
_cell.angle_gamma   90.00
#
_symmetry.space_group_name_H-M   'P 1'
#
loop_
_entity.id
_entity.type
_entity.pdbx_description
1 polymer ?
#
loop_
_entity_poly.entity_id
_entity_poly.type
_entity_poly.pdbx_seq_one_letter_code
_entity_poly.pdbx_strand_id
1 'polypeptide(L)'
;MTDPIEEKIVHLIRDKVMANGAEFGSRDKEISISTRLAEVGLDSLDLTELLWELEEDFGISIELNTADAWSNLNSIGDLVEAVRALTIRENNGA
;
A
#
# COMPACT_ATOMS: atom_id res chain seq x y z
N MET A 1 -5.01 -11.23 15.10
CA MET A 1 -6.07 -11.16 14.07
C MET A 1 -5.52 -10.19 13.06
N THR A 2 -5.03 -10.67 11.92
CA THR A 2 -4.39 -9.80 10.92
C THR A 2 -5.49 -9.13 10.10
N ASP A 3 -5.43 -7.81 9.96
CA ASP A 3 -6.42 -7.06 9.18
C ASP A 3 -6.31 -7.47 7.69
N PRO A 4 -7.42 -7.77 6.99
CA PRO A 4 -7.36 -8.20 5.59
C PRO A 4 -6.77 -7.13 4.66
N ILE A 5 -6.93 -5.86 5.02
CA ILE A 5 -6.33 -4.71 4.34
C ILE A 5 -4.81 -4.72 4.52
N GLU A 6 -4.32 -5.02 5.73
CA GLU A 6 -2.88 -5.12 6.02
C GLU A 6 -2.25 -6.24 5.21
N GLU A 7 -2.83 -7.45 5.24
CA GLU A 7 -2.30 -8.60 4.50
C GLU A 7 -2.21 -8.30 3.00
N LYS A 8 -3.25 -7.66 2.44
CA LYS A 8 -3.29 -7.31 1.03
C LYS A 8 -2.24 -6.28 0.66
N ILE A 9 -2.13 -5.20 1.44
CA ILE A 9 -1.15 -4.14 1.19
C ILE A 9 0.27 -4.67 1.28
N VAL A 10 0.58 -5.46 2.31
CA VAL A 10 1.90 -6.10 2.45
C VAL A 10 2.19 -7.01 1.26
N HIS A 11 1.18 -7.74 0.76
CA HIS A 11 1.31 -8.57 -0.43
C HIS A 11 1.60 -7.73 -1.69
N LEU A 12 0.83 -6.68 -1.95
CA LEU A 12 0.99 -5.82 -3.13
C LEU A 12 2.35 -5.12 -3.14
N ILE A 13 2.75 -4.56 -1.98
CA ILE A 13 4.07 -3.96 -1.83
C ILE A 13 5.15 -5.00 -2.11
N ARG A 14 5.05 -6.20 -1.53
CA ARG A 14 6.03 -7.26 -1.80
C ARG A 14 6.14 -7.56 -3.29
N ASP A 15 5.02 -7.66 -3.99
CA ASP A 15 4.99 -7.92 -5.43
C ASP A 15 5.69 -6.81 -6.22
N LYS A 16 5.43 -5.54 -5.90
CA LYS A 16 6.03 -4.37 -6.56
C LYS A 16 7.53 -4.24 -6.28
N VAL A 17 7.94 -4.53 -5.06
CA VAL A 17 9.36 -4.53 -4.66
C VAL A 17 10.13 -5.63 -5.40
N MET A 18 9.54 -6.82 -5.53
CA MET A 18 10.10 -7.92 -6.31
C MET A 18 10.17 -7.58 -7.80
N ALA A 19 9.15 -6.89 -8.34
CA ALA A 19 9.12 -6.43 -9.73
C ALA A 19 10.19 -5.37 -10.02
N ASN A 20 10.47 -4.47 -9.06
CA ASN A 20 11.55 -3.48 -9.16
C ASN A 20 12.95 -4.05 -8.94
N GLY A 21 13.07 -5.35 -8.60
CA GLY A 21 14.36 -6.01 -8.39
C GLY A 21 15.07 -5.59 -7.10
N ALA A 22 14.35 -4.99 -6.15
CA ALA A 22 14.90 -4.66 -4.84
C ALA A 22 15.12 -5.95 -4.02
N GLU A 23 16.22 -5.99 -3.25
CA GLU A 23 16.55 -7.15 -2.39
C GLU A 23 15.60 -7.29 -1.18
N PHE A 24 14.86 -6.22 -0.88
CA PHE A 24 13.75 -6.23 0.08
C PHE A 24 12.66 -7.20 -0.41
N GLY A 25 12.15 -8.10 0.45
CA GLY A 25 11.21 -9.13 0.03
C GLY A 25 11.85 -10.46 -0.40
N SER A 26 13.18 -10.55 -0.47
CA SER A 26 13.87 -11.85 -0.37
C SER A 26 13.47 -12.54 0.94
N ARG A 27 13.32 -13.87 0.91
CA ARG A 27 12.75 -14.74 1.96
C ARG A 27 13.16 -14.49 3.42
N ASP A 28 14.22 -13.72 3.67
CA ASP A 28 14.75 -13.36 4.98
C ASP A 28 14.37 -11.95 5.49
N LYS A 29 13.92 -11.02 4.62
CA LYS A 29 13.39 -9.71 5.02
C LYS A 29 11.87 -9.72 5.01
N GLU A 30 11.29 -9.91 6.19
CA GLU A 30 9.86 -9.75 6.40
C GLU A 30 9.46 -8.28 6.21
N ILE A 31 8.59 -8.03 5.23
CA ILE A 31 7.91 -6.75 5.08
C ILE A 31 6.81 -6.70 6.14
N SER A 32 6.87 -5.69 7.01
CA SER A 32 5.91 -5.48 8.09
C SER A 32 5.42 -4.03 8.08
N ILE A 33 4.35 -3.72 8.82
CA ILE A 33 3.82 -2.35 8.93
C ILE A 33 4.85 -1.32 9.43
N SER A 34 5.90 -1.78 10.12
CA SER A 34 7.01 -0.93 10.58
C SER A 34 8.07 -0.66 9.50
N THR A 35 8.01 -1.35 8.37
CA THR A 35 8.92 -1.14 7.23
C THR A 35 8.64 0.21 6.59
N ARG A 36 9.69 0.97 6.27
CA ARG A 36 9.56 2.27 5.62
C ARG A 36 9.33 2.12 4.12
N LEU A 37 8.43 2.92 3.56
CA LEU A 37 8.17 2.95 2.11
C LEU A 37 9.42 3.37 1.32
N ALA A 38 10.20 4.30 1.88
CA ALA A 38 11.48 4.70 1.31
C ALA A 38 12.54 3.58 1.29
N GLU A 39 12.43 2.57 2.16
CA GLU A 39 13.37 1.44 2.20
C GLU A 39 13.03 0.35 1.18
N VAL A 40 11.75 0.20 0.84
CA VAL A 40 11.30 -0.75 -0.18
C VAL A 40 11.55 -0.24 -1.60
N GLY A 41 11.81 1.06 -1.78
CA GLY A 41 12.17 1.63 -3.07
C GLY A 41 10.97 1.75 -4.02
N LEU A 42 9.78 2.02 -3.46
CA LEU A 42 8.60 2.34 -4.26
C LEU A 42 8.64 3.81 -4.69
N ASP A 43 8.42 4.04 -5.98
CA ASP A 43 8.28 5.38 -6.55
C ASP A 43 6.80 5.78 -6.67
N SER A 44 6.54 7.04 -7.04
CA SER A 44 5.18 7.56 -7.24
C SER A 44 4.38 6.79 -8.31
N LEU A 45 5.07 6.19 -9.28
CA LEU A 45 4.44 5.33 -10.29
C LEU A 45 3.95 4.02 -9.67
N ASP A 46 4.78 3.35 -8.87
CA ASP A 46 4.39 2.11 -8.17
C ASP A 46 3.23 2.37 -7.22
N LEU A 47 3.23 3.51 -6.52
CA LEU A 47 2.12 3.93 -5.68
C LEU A 47 0.83 4.14 -6.48
N THR A 48 0.94 4.68 -7.70
CA THR A 48 -0.23 4.87 -8.59
C THR A 48 -0.79 3.53 -9.09
N GLU A 49 0.08 2.57 -9.43
CA GLU A 49 -0.36 1.22 -9.80
C GLU A 49 -1.00 0.49 -8.61
N LEU A 50 -0.39 0.60 -7.43
CA LEU A 50 -0.91 0.02 -6.19
C LEU A 50 -2.28 0.63 -5.83
N LEU A 51 -2.47 1.92 -6.06
CA LEU A 51 -3.77 2.59 -5.90
C LEU A 51 -4.84 1.96 -6.79
N TRP A 52 -4.58 1.78 -8.09
CA TRP A 52 -5.52 1.13 -9.00
C TRP A 52 -5.85 -0.30 -8.57
N GLU A 53 -4.85 -1.08 -8.15
CA GLU A 53 -5.10 -2.43 -7.63
C GLU A 53 -5.97 -2.42 -6.37
N LEU A 54 -5.77 -1.47 -5.46
CA LEU A 54 -6.59 -1.32 -4.27
C LEU A 54 -8.02 -0.87 -4.59
N GLU A 55 -8.19 0.04 -5.55
CA GLU A 55 -9.52 0.45 -6.04
C GLU A 55 -10.30 -0.74 -6.59
N GLU A 56 -9.66 -1.57 -7.42
CA GLU A 56 -10.31 -2.77 -7.99
C GLU A 56 -10.58 -3.85 -6.93
N ASP A 57 -9.65 -4.08 -6.01
CA ASP A 57 -9.77 -5.17 -5.03
C ASP A 57 -10.75 -4.85 -3.89
N PHE A 58 -10.75 -3.60 -3.42
CA PHE A 58 -11.62 -3.14 -2.33
C PHE A 58 -12.89 -2.44 -2.83
N GLY A 59 -13.00 -2.14 -4.13
CA GLY A 59 -14.13 -1.42 -4.70
C GLY A 59 -14.24 0.01 -4.20
N ILE A 60 -13.11 0.65 -3.87
CA ILE A 60 -13.06 2.03 -3.37
C ILE A 60 -12.66 2.98 -4.51
N SER A 61 -13.00 4.26 -4.38
CA SER A 61 -12.46 5.32 -5.25
C SER A 61 -11.38 6.11 -4.51
N ILE A 62 -10.17 6.09 -5.05
CA ILE A 62 -9.03 6.81 -4.51
C ILE A 62 -8.63 7.91 -5.48
N GLU A 63 -8.68 9.16 -5.02
CA GLU A 63 -8.35 10.30 -5.88
C GLU A 63 -6.87 10.25 -6.28
N LEU A 64 -6.52 10.63 -7.52
CA LEU A 64 -5.12 10.69 -7.99
C LEU A 64 -4.20 11.57 -7.12
N ASN A 65 -4.75 12.59 -6.44
CA ASN A 65 -4.00 13.39 -5.45
C ASN A 65 -3.53 12.56 -4.24
N THR A 66 -4.18 11.43 -3.98
CA THR A 66 -3.82 10.51 -2.91
C THR A 66 -2.47 9.84 -3.17
N ALA A 67 -2.09 9.60 -4.44
CA ALA A 67 -0.76 9.07 -4.78
C ALA A 67 0.36 10.00 -4.29
N ASP A 68 0.18 11.31 -4.49
CA ASP A 68 1.13 12.33 -4.04
C ASP A 68 1.15 12.44 -2.51
N ALA A 69 -0.03 12.36 -1.87
CA ALA A 69 -0.13 12.28 -0.42
C ALA A 69 0.53 11.00 0.14
N TRP A 70 0.44 9.89 -0.58
CA TRP A 70 1.02 8.60 -0.19
C TRP A 70 2.53 8.55 -0.37
N SER A 71 3.07 9.30 -1.33
CA SER A 71 4.51 9.53 -1.48
C SER A 71 5.14 10.19 -0.23
N ASN A 72 4.34 10.92 0.55
CA ASN A 72 4.76 11.51 1.82
C ASN A 72 4.59 10.57 3.03
N LEU A 73 4.04 9.36 2.85
CA LEU A 73 3.90 8.38 3.94
C LEU A 73 5.25 7.78 4.28
N ASN A 74 5.45 7.51 5.57
CA ASN A 74 6.74 7.10 6.07
C ASN A 74 6.88 5.57 6.09
N SER A 75 5.81 4.86 6.47
CA SER A 75 5.81 3.40 6.67
C SER A 75 4.60 2.71 6.06
N ILE A 76 4.69 1.39 5.90
CA ILE A 76 3.58 0.57 5.41
C ILE A 76 2.35 0.69 6.32
N GLY A 77 2.53 0.82 7.63
CA GLY A 77 1.42 1.04 8.56
C GLY A 77 0.62 2.32 8.27
N ASP A 78 1.29 3.40 7.86
CA ASP A 78 0.60 4.63 7.45
C ASP A 78 -0.26 4.39 6.19
N LEU A 79 0.23 3.56 5.27
CA LEU A 79 -0.51 3.16 4.06
C LEU A 79 -1.74 2.32 4.41
N VAL A 80 -1.59 1.34 5.32
CA VAL A 80 -2.70 0.52 5.81
C VAL A 80 -3.80 1.38 6.43
N GLU A 81 -3.43 2.32 7.30
CA GLU A 81 -4.38 3.22 7.94
C GLU A 81 -5.05 4.14 6.92
N ALA A 82 -4.32 4.64 5.92
CA ALA A 82 -4.87 5.47 4.85
C ALA A 82 -5.91 4.72 4.01
N VAL A 83 -5.60 3.50 3.56
CA VAL A 83 -6.54 2.64 2.81
C VAL A 83 -7.74 2.29 3.66
N ARG A 84 -7.52 1.94 4.92
CA ARG A 84 -8.60 1.62 5.87
C ARG A 84 -9.55 2.79 6.04
N ALA A 85 -9.03 4.01 6.18
CA ALA A 85 -9.85 5.21 6.27
C ALA A 85 -10.67 5.44 4.99
N LEU A 86 -10.11 5.15 3.81
CA LEU A 86 -10.82 5.26 2.52
C LEU A 86 -11.93 4.22 2.40
N THR A 87 -11.67 2.95 2.73
CA THR A 87 -12.69 1.89 2.73
C THR A 87 -13.82 2.18 3.71
N ILE A 88 -13.50 2.70 4.89
CA ILE A 88 -14.50 3.13 5.86
C ILE A 88 -15.33 4.29 5.29
N ARG A 89 -14.69 5.29 4.68
CA ARG A 89 -15.38 6.44 4.09
C ARG A 89 -16.37 6.00 2.99
N GLU A 90 -15.95 5.13 2.08
CA GLU A 90 -16.83 4.61 1.02
C GLU A 90 -17.98 3.78 1.58
N ASN A 91 -17.71 2.84 2.50
CA ASN A 91 -18.76 2.01 3.09
C ASN A 91 -19.76 2.77 3.99
N ASN A 92 -19.39 3.95 4.52
CA ASN A 92 -20.30 4.79 5.31
C ASN A 92 -21.02 5.86 4.46
N GLY A 93 -20.75 5.93 3.15
CA GLY A 93 -21.37 6.88 2.22
C GLY A 93 -22.57 6.34 1.42
N ALA A 94 -22.98 5.08 1.64
CA ALA A 94 -24.09 4.43 0.94
C ALA A 94 -25.48 4.72 1.56
#